data_AF-A0AAD7H192-F1
#
_entry.id   AF-A0AAD7H192-F1
#
_cell.length_a   1.000
_cell.length_b   1.000
_cell.length_c   1.000
_cell.angle_alpha   90.00
_cell.angle_beta   90.00
_cell.angle_gamma   90.00
#
_symmetry.space_group_name_H-M   'P 1'
#
loop_
_entity.id
_entity.type
_entity.pdbx_description
1 polymer ?
#
loop_
_entity_poly.entity_id
_entity_poly.type
_entity_poly.pdbx_seq_one_letter_code
_entity_poly.pdbx_strand_id
1 'polypeptide(L)'
;MESKKSKTREGRKHDPLLPRAVCEQFRTKFPQSVIFAPFFADVRHEMLTRHMDRTSLEYDEAPGYCFNDRFPQVLKAAYSERSNVGGSWLHVAVRETDLPLAHECVRLGTRIQLTDRRGYSALYLGCIILKDLLLPDGPVTTHLHLFPGRTVDKQLAPSLASQILELCLFLLGHHADPNEMHNGLSLLGLACLAEQWELIRTLILHGARSSPSSTPPNQLPTRLLKTEGDREVFRSLGWELANKPRPRRPCPCGSARPLEDCHAQAEAQPYPGDVICPCGAMKIHAQCCVKRKDMYWVEQWDRRADRLQRECVPRVDTPLIHEAIAAKLSMSGDERQAFLRQHLDWNHRMLKDLAKSGRIDPAYAAAGCLVQFQPIWCVRFRLSWSENNRKTVRRGFTPCRRLNSIMRYVFGTRPLMFTLLPRSTAAGQQLLKMPPRLVHRGARYTPNARRPTAESLREGTT
;
A
#
# COMPACT_ATOMS: atom_id res chain seq x y z
N MET A 1 -46.11 29.44 -10.82
CA MET A 1 -45.68 28.05 -11.08
C MET A 1 -44.16 28.01 -11.17
N GLU A 2 -43.50 27.81 -10.03
CA GLU A 2 -42.05 27.61 -10.00
C GLU A 2 -41.73 26.22 -10.56
N SER A 3 -41.05 26.21 -11.70
CA SER A 3 -40.46 24.99 -12.26
C SER A 3 -39.46 24.43 -11.25
N LYS A 4 -39.88 23.37 -10.54
CA LYS A 4 -38.99 22.52 -9.76
C LYS A 4 -37.98 21.94 -10.74
N LYS A 5 -36.85 22.64 -10.93
CA LYS A 5 -35.65 22.13 -11.56
C LYS A 5 -35.40 20.75 -10.97
N SER A 6 -35.68 19.71 -11.75
CA SER A 6 -35.23 18.35 -11.49
C SER A 6 -33.70 18.40 -11.53
N LYS A 7 -33.10 18.83 -10.42
CA LYS A 7 -31.65 18.77 -10.20
C LYS A 7 -31.29 17.31 -10.35
N THR A 8 -30.70 17.03 -11.51
CA THR A 8 -30.32 15.72 -12.02
C THR A 8 -29.58 14.95 -10.94
N ARG A 9 -30.28 13.98 -10.35
CA ARG A 9 -29.71 13.03 -9.39
C ARG A 9 -28.62 12.16 -10.03
N GLU A 10 -28.48 12.22 -11.34
CA GLU A 10 -27.42 11.57 -12.13
C GLU A 10 -26.03 12.20 -11.95
N GLY A 11 -25.92 13.45 -11.50
CA GLY A 11 -24.64 14.16 -11.46
C GLY A 11 -23.59 13.66 -10.45
N ARG A 12 -23.89 12.66 -9.60
CA ARG A 12 -22.98 12.21 -8.52
C ARG A 12 -22.39 10.82 -8.70
N LYS A 13 -22.65 10.14 -9.82
CA LYS A 13 -22.14 8.78 -10.05
C LYS A 13 -20.64 8.73 -10.39
N HIS A 14 -20.01 9.90 -10.60
CA HIS A 14 -18.65 10.00 -11.15
C HIS A 14 -17.65 10.72 -10.22
N ASP A 15 -18.03 11.03 -8.98
CA ASP A 15 -17.13 11.73 -8.07
C ASP A 15 -15.88 10.88 -7.73
N PRO A 16 -14.67 11.46 -7.66
CA PRO A 16 -13.47 10.72 -7.29
C PRO A 16 -13.47 10.14 -5.88
N LEU A 17 -12.56 9.21 -5.58
CA LEU A 17 -12.35 8.66 -4.23
C LEU A 17 -11.61 9.58 -3.26
N LEU A 18 -11.66 10.88 -3.54
CA LEU A 18 -11.01 11.91 -2.75
C LEU A 18 -12.07 12.75 -2.02
N PRO A 19 -11.73 13.35 -0.86
CA PRO A 19 -12.64 14.25 -0.17
C PRO A 19 -13.13 15.36 -1.11
N ARG A 20 -14.40 15.76 -0.97
CA ARG A 20 -15.02 16.69 -1.93
C ARG A 20 -14.24 18.00 -2.09
N ALA A 21 -13.73 18.55 -0.99
CA ALA A 21 -12.95 19.79 -1.00
C ALA A 21 -11.66 19.65 -1.86
N VAL A 22 -11.02 18.47 -1.82
CA VAL A 22 -9.83 18.17 -2.64
C VAL A 22 -10.21 18.07 -4.11
N CYS A 23 -11.32 17.39 -4.42
CA CYS A 23 -11.84 17.30 -5.78
C CYS A 23 -12.17 18.66 -6.40
N GLU A 24 -12.73 19.59 -5.62
CA GLU A 24 -13.05 20.94 -6.09
C GLU A 24 -11.78 21.73 -6.44
N GLN A 25 -10.74 21.65 -5.60
CA GLN A 25 -9.43 22.25 -5.89
C GLN A 25 -8.79 21.65 -7.16
N PHE A 26 -8.82 20.32 -7.29
CA PHE A 26 -8.27 19.63 -8.45
C PHE A 26 -9.05 19.89 -9.73
N ARG A 27 -10.36 20.06 -9.68
CA ARG A 27 -11.15 20.40 -10.87
C ARG A 27 -10.79 21.78 -11.40
N THR A 28 -10.43 22.72 -10.52
CA THR A 28 -9.95 24.05 -10.92
C THR A 28 -8.54 24.00 -11.49
N LYS A 29 -7.62 23.25 -10.87
CA LYS A 29 -6.20 23.21 -11.27
C LYS A 29 -5.90 22.24 -12.42
N PHE A 30 -6.62 21.13 -12.51
CA PHE A 30 -6.43 20.01 -13.44
C PHE A 30 -7.77 19.56 -14.05
N PRO A 31 -8.48 20.43 -14.79
CA PRO A 31 -9.78 20.09 -15.38
C PRO A 31 -9.73 18.89 -16.35
N GLN A 32 -8.57 18.62 -16.93
CA GLN A 32 -8.30 17.52 -17.87
C GLN A 32 -7.99 16.18 -17.20
N SER A 33 -7.92 16.12 -15.86
CA SER A 33 -7.58 14.90 -15.15
C SER A 33 -8.56 13.76 -15.47
N VAL A 34 -8.01 12.57 -15.68
CA VAL A 34 -8.77 11.37 -16.05
C VAL A 34 -9.78 11.00 -14.98
N ILE A 35 -9.53 11.34 -13.71
CA ILE A 35 -10.41 10.97 -12.60
C ILE A 35 -11.79 11.64 -12.70
N PHE A 36 -11.90 12.75 -13.44
CA PHE A 36 -13.16 13.44 -13.69
C PHE A 36 -13.87 12.96 -14.96
N ALA A 37 -13.22 12.15 -15.78
CA ALA A 37 -13.82 11.63 -16.98
C ALA A 37 -14.89 10.57 -16.64
N PRO A 38 -16.08 10.60 -17.27
CA PRO A 38 -17.14 9.65 -16.97
C PRO A 38 -16.72 8.19 -17.11
N PHE A 39 -15.90 7.87 -18.11
CA PHE A 39 -15.39 6.50 -18.34
C PHE A 39 -14.52 5.98 -17.19
N PHE A 40 -13.87 6.87 -16.44
CA PHE A 40 -13.02 6.47 -15.33
C PHE A 40 -13.84 6.05 -14.11
N ALA A 41 -15.12 6.41 -14.04
CA ALA A 41 -16.00 5.92 -13.00
C ALA A 41 -16.16 4.40 -13.03
N ASP A 42 -16.15 3.78 -14.22
CA ASP A 42 -16.21 2.32 -14.35
C ASP A 42 -14.90 1.65 -13.91
N VAL A 43 -13.76 2.26 -14.27
CA VAL A 43 -12.42 1.83 -13.81
C VAL A 43 -12.34 1.89 -12.29
N ARG A 44 -12.79 3.00 -11.70
CA ARG A 44 -12.86 3.20 -10.25
C ARG A 44 -13.79 2.20 -9.59
N HIS A 45 -14.96 1.95 -10.17
CA HIS A 45 -15.89 0.93 -9.68
C HIS A 45 -15.21 -0.44 -9.65
N GLU A 46 -14.49 -0.80 -10.71
CA GLU A 46 -13.74 -2.05 -10.78
C GLU A 46 -12.65 -2.13 -9.70
N MET A 47 -11.90 -1.05 -9.49
CA MET A 47 -10.89 -0.92 -8.43
C MET A 47 -11.47 -1.06 -7.01
N LEU A 48 -12.73 -0.66 -6.80
CA LEU A 48 -13.40 -0.71 -5.50
C LEU A 48 -14.09 -2.05 -5.21
N THR A 49 -14.76 -2.61 -6.21
CA THR A 49 -15.73 -3.70 -6.03
C THR A 49 -15.17 -5.08 -6.17
N ARG A 50 -14.24 -5.25 -7.09
CA ARG A 50 -13.51 -6.47 -7.13
C ARG A 50 -12.71 -6.46 -5.84
N HIS A 51 -12.76 -7.57 -5.09
CA HIS A 51 -11.54 -8.07 -4.49
C HIS A 51 -10.58 -8.30 -5.66
N MET A 52 -10.07 -7.21 -6.25
CA MET A 52 -8.90 -7.18 -7.06
C MET A 52 -7.91 -7.86 -6.13
N ASP A 53 -7.67 -9.15 -6.37
CA ASP A 53 -6.54 -9.83 -5.77
C ASP A 53 -5.41 -8.84 -5.92
N ARG A 54 -4.77 -8.54 -4.80
CA ARG A 54 -3.97 -7.33 -4.57
C ARG A 54 -2.95 -7.03 -5.69
N THR A 55 -2.66 -8.03 -6.51
CA THR A 55 -1.93 -8.08 -7.76
C THR A 55 -2.52 -7.33 -8.96
N SER A 56 -3.77 -6.87 -8.98
CA SER A 56 -4.37 -6.25 -10.20
C SER A 56 -4.44 -4.71 -10.22
N LEU A 57 -4.08 -4.04 -9.11
CA LEU A 57 -3.54 -2.66 -9.17
C LEU A 57 -2.06 -2.64 -9.57
N GLU A 58 -1.44 -3.81 -9.49
CA GLU A 58 -0.10 -4.13 -9.97
C GLU A 58 -0.30 -4.80 -11.34
N TYR A 59 0.66 -4.70 -12.26
CA TYR A 59 0.56 -5.36 -13.56
C TYR A 59 1.33 -6.68 -13.47
N ASP A 60 0.77 -7.69 -12.79
CA ASP A 60 1.48 -8.96 -12.61
C ASP A 60 1.35 -9.88 -13.85
N GLU A 61 2.47 -9.91 -14.59
CA GLU A 61 3.11 -10.99 -15.36
C GLU A 61 2.35 -12.05 -16.17
N ALA A 62 1.03 -12.15 -16.20
CA ALA A 62 0.39 -13.01 -17.19
C ALA A 62 0.42 -12.31 -18.56
N PRO A 63 1.16 -12.83 -19.56
CA PRO A 63 1.10 -12.32 -20.93
C PRO A 63 -0.30 -12.64 -21.48
N GLY A 64 -1.26 -11.76 -21.24
CA GLY A 64 -2.66 -12.03 -21.55
C GLY A 64 -3.69 -11.33 -20.65
N TYR A 65 -3.32 -10.78 -19.49
CA TYR A 65 -4.20 -9.84 -18.77
C TYR A 65 -4.12 -8.45 -19.41
N CYS A 66 -4.47 -8.41 -20.70
CA CYS A 66 -4.99 -7.21 -21.32
C CYS A 66 -6.16 -6.74 -20.47
N PHE A 67 -6.27 -5.44 -20.24
CA PHE A 67 -7.47 -4.81 -19.68
C PHE A 67 -8.72 -5.61 -20.04
N ASN A 68 -9.50 -6.04 -19.05
CA ASN A 68 -10.68 -6.87 -19.29
C ASN A 68 -11.54 -6.26 -20.44
N ASP A 69 -12.29 -7.04 -21.22
CA ASP A 69 -13.02 -6.55 -22.43
C ASP A 69 -14.03 -5.40 -22.19
N ARG A 70 -14.17 -4.97 -20.93
CA ARG A 70 -14.99 -3.82 -20.49
C ARG A 70 -14.21 -2.53 -20.27
N PHE A 71 -12.89 -2.57 -20.30
CA PHE A 71 -12.11 -1.36 -20.36
C PHE A 71 -12.43 -0.67 -21.69
N PRO A 72 -12.75 0.64 -21.71
CA PRO A 72 -13.12 1.31 -22.94
C PRO A 72 -12.10 0.95 -24.01
N GLN A 73 -12.54 0.37 -25.14
CA GLN A 73 -11.62 -0.10 -26.18
C GLN A 73 -10.63 0.99 -26.60
N VAL A 74 -11.02 2.26 -26.45
CA VAL A 74 -10.17 3.44 -26.62
C VAL A 74 -8.96 3.46 -25.67
N LEU A 75 -9.15 3.19 -24.38
CA LEU A 75 -8.04 3.10 -23.42
C LEU A 75 -7.33 1.76 -23.52
N LYS A 76 -8.05 0.67 -23.77
CA LYS A 76 -7.42 -0.63 -24.01
C LYS A 76 -6.50 -0.53 -25.22
N ALA A 77 -6.91 0.04 -26.36
CA ALA A 77 -6.02 0.29 -27.50
C ALA A 77 -4.91 1.31 -27.18
N ALA A 78 -5.25 2.43 -26.52
CA ALA A 78 -4.25 3.45 -26.17
C ALA A 78 -3.18 2.94 -25.20
N TYR A 79 -3.51 1.99 -24.31
CA TYR A 79 -2.61 1.47 -23.29
C TYR A 79 -2.12 0.04 -23.60
N SER A 80 -2.90 -0.92 -24.11
CA SER A 80 -2.48 -2.30 -24.38
C SER A 80 -1.58 -2.45 -25.61
N GLU A 81 -1.78 -1.70 -26.69
CA GLU A 81 -0.86 -1.75 -27.85
C GLU A 81 0.44 -0.98 -27.59
N ARG A 82 0.45 -0.08 -26.59
CA ARG A 82 1.53 0.89 -26.36
C ARG A 82 2.27 0.74 -25.03
N SER A 83 1.74 -0.03 -24.08
CA SER A 83 2.32 -0.29 -22.75
C SER A 83 2.93 -1.69 -22.61
N ASN A 84 3.73 -2.09 -23.60
CA ASN A 84 4.71 -3.17 -23.37
C ASN A 84 5.65 -2.89 -22.18
N VAL A 85 5.59 -1.69 -21.60
CA VAL A 85 6.33 -1.24 -20.44
C VAL A 85 5.74 -1.75 -19.11
N GLY A 86 4.51 -2.28 -19.04
CA GLY A 86 3.90 -2.90 -17.85
C GLY A 86 4.19 -2.16 -16.53
N GLY A 87 3.32 -1.23 -16.12
CA GLY A 87 3.51 -0.44 -14.89
C GLY A 87 2.18 -0.13 -14.20
N SER A 88 2.23 0.31 -12.95
CA SER A 88 1.03 0.69 -12.18
C SER A 88 0.34 1.95 -12.70
N TRP A 89 -0.87 2.21 -12.20
CA TRP A 89 -1.59 3.47 -12.41
C TRP A 89 -0.83 4.73 -11.94
N LEU A 90 0.15 4.59 -11.04
CA LEU A 90 1.05 5.70 -10.70
C LEU A 90 1.99 6.07 -11.85
N HIS A 91 2.43 5.10 -12.65
CA HIS A 91 3.20 5.39 -13.87
C HIS A 91 2.35 6.11 -14.91
N VAL A 92 1.07 5.72 -15.02
CA VAL A 92 0.10 6.42 -15.88
C VAL A 92 -0.07 7.86 -15.40
N ALA A 93 -0.29 8.07 -14.10
CA ALA A 93 -0.39 9.42 -13.52
C ALA A 93 0.83 10.29 -13.83
N VAL A 94 2.04 9.72 -13.73
CA VAL A 94 3.28 10.43 -14.06
C VAL A 94 3.37 10.76 -15.55
N ARG A 95 3.07 9.82 -16.45
CA ARG A 95 3.12 10.04 -17.91
C ARG A 95 2.12 11.10 -18.39
N GLU A 96 0.94 11.10 -17.79
CA GLU A 96 -0.15 12.02 -18.13
C GLU A 96 -0.09 13.33 -17.33
N THR A 97 0.94 13.53 -16.49
CA THR A 97 1.04 14.69 -15.59
C THR A 97 -0.19 14.89 -14.69
N ASP A 98 -0.87 13.79 -14.34
CA ASP A 98 -2.15 13.76 -13.65
C ASP A 98 -2.00 13.58 -12.13
N LEU A 99 -1.73 14.69 -11.44
CA LEU A 99 -1.62 14.71 -9.97
C LEU A 99 -2.89 14.20 -9.25
N PRO A 100 -4.12 14.58 -9.65
CA PRO A 100 -5.32 14.02 -9.03
C PRO A 100 -5.42 12.49 -9.13
N LEU A 101 -5.03 11.90 -10.27
CA LEU A 101 -4.95 10.44 -10.41
C LEU A 101 -3.94 9.83 -9.44
N ALA A 102 -2.77 10.45 -9.26
CA ALA A 102 -1.77 9.97 -8.31
C ALA A 102 -2.31 9.95 -6.87
N HIS A 103 -3.04 11.00 -6.46
CA HIS A 103 -3.72 11.03 -5.17
C HIS A 103 -4.73 9.89 -5.01
N GLU A 104 -5.57 9.66 -6.02
CA GLU A 104 -6.56 8.58 -5.99
C GLU A 104 -5.89 7.19 -5.96
N CYS A 105 -4.78 7.00 -6.68
CA CYS A 105 -3.99 5.76 -6.64
C CYS A 105 -3.40 5.48 -5.24
N VAL A 106 -2.78 6.48 -4.62
CA VAL A 106 -2.21 6.32 -3.27
C VAL A 106 -3.31 6.06 -2.23
N ARG A 107 -4.46 6.72 -2.36
CA ARG A 107 -5.67 6.49 -1.55
C ARG A 107 -6.23 5.07 -1.70
N LEU A 108 -6.17 4.53 -2.91
CA LEU A 108 -6.55 3.16 -3.25
C LEU A 108 -5.55 2.10 -2.78
N GLY A 109 -4.38 2.53 -2.31
CA GLY A 109 -3.35 1.63 -1.81
C GLY A 109 -2.50 0.99 -2.89
N THR A 110 -2.33 1.67 -4.03
CA THR A 110 -1.32 1.33 -5.02
C THR A 110 0.07 1.38 -4.38
N ARG A 111 0.88 0.34 -4.58
CA ARG A 111 2.26 0.31 -4.07
C ARG A 111 3.10 1.36 -4.78
N ILE A 112 3.67 2.28 -4.00
CA ILE A 112 4.46 3.41 -4.52
C ILE A 112 5.79 2.95 -5.11
N GLN A 113 6.37 1.89 -4.53
CA GLN A 113 7.65 1.30 -4.97
C GLN A 113 7.51 0.30 -6.12
N LEU A 114 6.30 0.10 -6.66
CA LEU A 114 6.13 -0.82 -7.77
C LEU A 114 6.91 -0.29 -8.96
N THR A 115 7.74 -1.13 -9.55
CA THR A 115 8.47 -0.81 -10.77
C THR A 115 7.72 -1.30 -12.00
N ASP A 116 7.89 -0.61 -13.11
CA ASP A 116 7.46 -1.08 -14.42
C ASP A 116 8.36 -2.22 -14.95
N ARG A 117 8.09 -2.76 -16.14
CA ARG A 117 8.91 -3.82 -16.78
C ARG A 117 10.33 -3.39 -17.12
N ARG A 118 10.62 -2.10 -17.13
CA ARG A 118 11.99 -1.58 -17.27
C ARG A 118 12.69 -1.46 -15.91
N GLY A 119 11.99 -1.75 -14.81
CA GLY A 119 12.51 -1.61 -13.46
C GLY A 119 12.47 -0.17 -12.96
N TYR A 120 11.67 0.71 -13.57
CA TYR A 120 11.50 2.09 -13.09
C TYR A 120 10.31 2.17 -12.14
N SER A 121 10.45 2.77 -10.97
CA SER A 121 9.28 3.22 -10.22
C SER A 121 8.62 4.44 -10.90
N ALA A 122 7.43 4.79 -10.43
CA ALA A 122 6.77 6.02 -10.87
C ALA A 122 7.61 7.28 -10.55
N LEU A 123 8.33 7.30 -9.43
CA LEU A 123 9.20 8.41 -9.06
C LEU A 123 10.42 8.49 -9.99
N TYR A 124 11.05 7.35 -10.30
CA TYR A 124 12.18 7.30 -11.22
C TYR A 124 11.78 7.75 -12.62
N LEU A 125 10.63 7.28 -13.12
CA LEU A 125 10.07 7.72 -14.40
C LEU A 125 9.82 9.24 -14.41
N GLY A 126 9.26 9.80 -13.33
CA GLY A 126 9.04 11.24 -13.22
C GLY A 126 10.33 12.04 -13.28
N CYS A 127 11.40 11.57 -12.63
CA CYS A 127 12.71 12.21 -12.67
C CYS A 127 13.36 12.17 -14.06
N ILE A 128 13.18 11.07 -14.82
CA ILE A 128 13.64 11.00 -16.22
C ILE A 128 12.91 12.06 -17.06
N ILE A 129 11.57 12.08 -16.99
CA ILE A 129 10.74 13.01 -17.75
C ILE A 129 11.11 14.45 -17.42
N LEU A 130 11.29 14.77 -16.14
CA LEU A 130 11.67 16.09 -15.68
C LEU A 130 13.02 16.53 -16.26
N LYS A 131 14.04 15.67 -16.18
CA LYS A 131 15.36 15.92 -16.77
C LYS A 131 15.26 16.16 -18.27
N ASP A 132 14.51 15.33 -19.00
CA ASP A 132 14.39 15.47 -20.45
C ASP A 132 13.64 16.74 -20.87
N LEU A 133 12.62 17.17 -20.11
CA LEU A 133 11.88 18.40 -20.37
C LEU A 133 12.73 19.68 -20.18
N LEU A 134 13.73 19.62 -19.30
CA LEU A 134 14.50 20.79 -18.87
C LEU A 134 15.86 20.93 -19.55
N LEU A 135 16.39 19.86 -20.15
CA LEU A 135 17.63 19.93 -20.90
C LEU A 135 17.40 20.48 -22.32
N PRO A 136 18.17 21.49 -22.77
CA PRO A 136 17.99 22.11 -24.09
C PRO A 136 18.11 21.12 -25.27
N ASP A 137 19.04 20.18 -25.12
CA ASP A 137 19.34 19.11 -26.08
C ASP A 137 18.73 17.77 -25.67
N GLY A 138 17.84 17.79 -24.65
CA GLY A 138 17.10 16.60 -24.27
C GLY A 138 16.40 16.08 -25.52
N PRO A 139 16.51 14.77 -25.84
CA PRO A 139 15.59 14.21 -26.82
C PRO A 139 14.21 14.57 -26.31
N VAL A 140 13.38 15.22 -27.13
CA VAL A 140 12.00 15.58 -26.76
C VAL A 140 11.29 14.23 -26.56
N THR A 141 11.36 13.68 -25.35
CA THR A 141 11.50 12.23 -25.21
C THR A 141 10.18 11.50 -25.35
N THR A 142 10.32 10.40 -26.09
CA THR A 142 9.60 9.13 -26.14
C THR A 142 8.92 8.60 -24.86
N HIS A 143 9.13 9.22 -23.69
CA HIS A 143 8.57 8.80 -22.40
C HIS A 143 7.26 9.52 -22.06
N LEU A 144 7.07 10.74 -22.54
CA LEU A 144 5.78 11.43 -22.48
C LEU A 144 4.91 10.89 -23.61
N HIS A 145 3.97 10.02 -23.24
CA HIS A 145 3.02 9.43 -24.17
C HIS A 145 1.86 10.35 -24.52
N LEU A 146 1.93 11.63 -24.12
CA LEU A 146 0.81 12.56 -24.13
C LEU A 146 -0.01 12.43 -25.42
N PHE A 147 0.61 12.34 -26.60
CA PHE A 147 -0.02 11.73 -27.78
C PHE A 147 1.07 11.21 -28.75
N PRO A 148 1.00 9.99 -29.31
CA PRO A 148 1.93 9.59 -30.37
C PRO A 148 1.84 10.55 -31.55
N GLY A 149 2.99 11.07 -31.98
CA GLY A 149 3.09 12.07 -33.04
C GLY A 149 2.94 13.53 -32.60
N ARG A 150 2.75 13.82 -31.31
CA ARG A 150 2.90 15.19 -30.80
C ARG A 150 4.27 15.36 -30.18
N THR A 151 5.12 16.14 -30.85
CA THR A 151 6.21 16.81 -30.17
C THR A 151 5.62 17.69 -29.08
N VAL A 152 6.16 17.60 -27.86
CA VAL A 152 5.79 18.54 -26.81
C VAL A 152 6.19 19.92 -27.31
N ASP A 153 5.21 20.82 -27.41
CA ASP A 153 5.50 22.22 -27.73
C ASP A 153 6.49 22.74 -26.69
N LYS A 154 7.64 23.25 -27.15
CA LYS A 154 8.68 23.80 -26.26
C LYS A 154 8.12 24.88 -25.35
N GLN A 155 7.05 25.57 -25.76
CA GLN A 155 6.37 26.57 -24.93
C GLN A 155 5.63 25.95 -23.74
N LEU A 156 5.18 24.70 -23.84
CA LEU A 156 4.49 23.97 -22.77
C LEU A 156 5.44 23.24 -21.81
N ALA A 157 6.70 23.03 -22.22
CA ALA A 157 7.68 22.27 -21.43
C ALA A 157 7.84 22.80 -19.99
N PRO A 158 7.92 24.12 -19.71
CA PRO A 158 8.03 24.62 -18.33
C PRO A 158 6.81 24.28 -17.46
N SER A 159 5.59 24.35 -18.03
CA SER A 159 4.36 24.03 -17.30
C SER A 159 4.29 22.53 -16.98
N LEU A 160 4.65 21.67 -17.94
CA LEU A 160 4.71 20.23 -17.73
C LEU A 160 5.79 19.84 -16.72
N ALA A 161 6.97 20.48 -16.78
CA ALA A 161 8.05 20.26 -15.83
C ALA A 161 7.61 20.60 -14.40
N SER A 162 6.90 21.70 -14.21
CA SER A 162 6.31 22.08 -12.91
C SER A 162 5.32 21.03 -12.39
N GLN A 163 4.43 20.52 -13.25
CA GLN A 163 3.46 19.47 -12.87
C GLN A 163 4.13 18.13 -12.52
N ILE A 164 5.15 17.73 -13.29
CA ILE A 164 5.96 16.54 -13.00
C ILE A 164 6.73 16.72 -11.68
N LEU A 165 7.30 17.90 -11.43
CA LEU A 165 7.95 18.21 -10.16
C LEU A 165 6.97 18.04 -8.99
N GLU A 166 5.75 18.59 -9.07
CA GLU A 166 4.71 18.39 -8.06
C GLU A 166 4.40 16.91 -7.81
N LEU A 167 4.31 16.10 -8.87
CA LEU A 167 4.14 14.65 -8.78
C LEU A 167 5.31 13.95 -8.09
N CYS A 168 6.56 14.27 -8.45
CA CYS A 168 7.75 13.71 -7.81
C CYS A 168 7.80 14.05 -6.31
N LEU A 169 7.51 15.30 -5.94
CA LEU A 169 7.44 15.74 -4.55
C LEU A 169 6.31 15.04 -3.80
N PHE A 170 5.15 14.87 -4.42
CA PHE A 170 4.03 14.10 -3.86
C PHE A 170 4.41 12.65 -3.56
N LEU A 171 5.06 11.96 -4.49
CA LEU A 171 5.50 10.57 -4.33
C LEU A 171 6.56 10.44 -3.21
N LEU A 172 7.52 11.37 -3.15
CA LEU A 172 8.51 11.44 -2.06
C LEU A 172 7.84 11.69 -0.70
N GLY A 173 6.86 12.59 -0.66
CA GLY A 173 6.03 12.86 0.52
C GLY A 173 5.36 11.58 1.03
N HIS A 174 4.84 10.75 0.12
CA HIS A 174 4.30 9.43 0.44
C HIS A 174 5.33 8.31 0.60
N HIS A 175 6.58 8.68 0.86
CA HIS A 175 7.68 7.80 1.24
C HIS A 175 8.23 6.87 0.14
N ALA A 176 8.08 7.24 -1.14
CA ALA A 176 8.86 6.65 -2.25
C ALA A 176 10.37 6.59 -1.92
N ASP A 177 11.10 5.58 -2.41
CA ASP A 177 12.51 5.39 -2.03
C ASP A 177 13.39 6.45 -2.70
N PRO A 178 14.01 7.38 -1.95
CA PRO A 178 14.85 8.42 -2.54
C PRO A 178 16.21 7.90 -3.02
N ASN A 179 16.56 6.64 -2.70
CA ASN A 179 17.83 6.00 -3.08
C ASN A 179 17.69 5.07 -4.29
N GLU A 180 16.55 5.09 -4.98
CA GLU A 180 16.38 4.34 -6.21
C GLU A 180 17.43 4.76 -7.26
N MET A 181 17.90 3.77 -8.01
CA MET A 181 18.94 3.93 -8.99
C MET A 181 18.75 2.91 -10.11
N HIS A 182 18.96 3.35 -11.34
CA HIS A 182 18.93 2.47 -12.50
C HIS A 182 20.12 2.77 -13.41
N ASN A 183 20.83 1.72 -13.86
CA ASN A 183 22.05 1.83 -14.66
C ASN A 183 23.11 2.78 -14.07
N GLY A 184 23.27 2.76 -12.74
CA GLY A 184 24.23 3.59 -12.00
C GLY A 184 23.75 5.03 -11.71
N LEU A 185 22.69 5.48 -12.37
CA LEU A 185 22.14 6.82 -12.21
C LEU A 185 21.07 6.83 -11.12
N SER A 186 21.29 7.61 -10.06
CA SER A 186 20.34 7.78 -8.94
C SER A 186 19.31 8.86 -9.23
N LEU A 187 18.21 8.87 -8.47
CA LEU A 187 17.23 9.97 -8.49
C LEU A 187 17.88 11.33 -8.23
N LEU A 188 18.82 11.39 -7.28
CA LEU A 188 19.56 12.61 -6.97
C LEU A 188 20.45 13.03 -8.13
N GLY A 189 21.05 12.08 -8.85
CA GLY A 189 21.80 12.35 -10.07
C GLY A 189 20.92 12.90 -11.20
N LEU A 190 19.72 12.34 -11.40
CA LEU A 190 18.73 12.86 -12.36
C LEU A 190 18.31 14.30 -12.01
N ALA A 191 18.05 14.58 -10.73
CA ALA A 191 17.68 15.92 -10.27
C ALA A 191 18.81 16.94 -10.45
N CYS A 192 20.07 16.54 -10.22
CA CYS A 192 21.25 17.37 -10.49
C CYS A 192 21.42 17.67 -11.99
N LEU A 193 21.22 16.69 -12.86
CA LEU A 193 21.24 16.90 -14.32
C LEU A 193 20.15 17.88 -14.78
N ALA A 194 18.98 17.85 -14.13
CA ALA A 194 17.87 18.75 -14.40
C ALA A 194 18.02 20.13 -13.71
N GLU A 195 19.04 20.31 -12.88
CA GLU A 195 19.25 21.50 -12.02
C GLU A 195 18.00 21.89 -11.20
N GLN A 196 17.19 20.89 -10.80
CA GLN A 196 15.95 21.11 -10.05
C GLN A 196 16.21 21.15 -8.55
N TRP A 197 16.62 22.32 -8.06
CA TRP A 197 17.01 22.53 -6.66
C TRP A 197 15.96 22.15 -5.63
N GLU A 198 14.68 22.35 -5.91
CA GLU A 198 13.60 21.94 -5.01
C GLU A 198 13.54 20.42 -4.84
N LEU A 199 13.70 19.67 -5.95
CA LEU A 199 13.76 18.22 -5.92
C LEU A 199 15.05 17.72 -5.26
N ILE A 200 16.20 18.33 -5.55
CA ILE A 200 17.49 18.02 -4.90
C ILE A 200 17.36 18.17 -3.37
N ARG A 201 16.86 19.31 -2.91
CA ARG A 201 16.64 19.59 -1.47
C ARG A 201 15.72 18.53 -0.84
N THR A 202 14.61 18.22 -1.51
CA THR A 202 13.62 17.27 -1.00
C THR A 202 14.16 15.84 -0.97
N LEU A 203 14.91 15.42 -1.98
CA LEU A 203 15.55 14.10 -2.01
C LEU A 203 16.54 13.93 -0.84
N ILE A 204 17.42 14.92 -0.61
CA ILE A 204 18.37 14.90 0.53
C ILE A 204 17.60 14.86 1.86
N LEU A 205 16.57 15.71 2.02
CA LEU A 205 15.71 15.72 3.20
C LEU A 205 15.01 14.38 3.45
N HIS A 206 14.67 13.65 2.40
CA HIS A 206 14.07 12.32 2.51
C HIS A 206 15.09 11.19 2.70
N GLY A 207 16.39 11.49 2.72
CA GLY A 207 17.47 10.54 2.97
C GLY A 207 18.17 9.99 1.73
N ALA A 208 18.16 10.72 0.60
CA ALA A 208 18.97 10.37 -0.57
C ALA A 208 20.47 10.44 -0.24
N ARG A 209 21.22 9.40 -0.62
CA ARG A 209 22.68 9.33 -0.43
C ARG A 209 23.39 10.14 -1.52
N SER A 210 24.22 11.08 -1.11
CA SER A 210 25.04 11.89 -2.04
C SER A 210 26.13 11.09 -2.76
N SER A 211 26.48 9.90 -2.27
CA SER A 211 27.50 9.02 -2.87
C SER A 211 27.15 7.55 -2.62
N PRO A 212 26.23 6.95 -3.40
CA PRO A 212 25.97 5.52 -3.33
C PRO A 212 27.24 4.74 -3.69
N SER A 213 27.59 3.70 -2.94
CA SER A 213 28.81 2.92 -3.14
C SER A 213 28.91 2.24 -4.52
N SER A 214 27.78 2.09 -5.19
CA SER A 214 27.64 1.49 -6.52
C SER A 214 27.70 2.50 -7.66
N THR A 215 27.70 3.81 -7.38
CA THR A 215 27.65 4.84 -8.42
C THR A 215 29.05 5.08 -9.00
N PRO A 216 29.23 4.96 -10.33
CA PRO A 216 30.48 5.32 -11.00
C PRO A 216 30.92 6.75 -10.66
N PRO A 217 32.23 7.05 -10.54
CA PRO A 217 32.69 8.38 -10.16
C PRO A 217 32.19 9.52 -11.07
N ASN A 218 31.98 9.26 -12.37
CA ASN A 218 31.45 10.24 -13.33
C ASN A 218 29.93 10.45 -13.23
N GLN A 219 29.22 9.63 -12.46
CA GLN A 219 27.78 9.73 -12.22
C GLN A 219 27.44 10.22 -10.80
N LEU A 220 28.46 10.63 -10.02
CA LEU A 220 28.23 11.23 -8.71
C LEU A 220 27.46 12.55 -8.86
N PRO A 221 26.41 12.79 -8.07
CA PRO A 221 25.58 14.00 -8.15
C PRO A 221 26.39 15.31 -8.21
N THR A 222 27.46 15.42 -7.42
CA THR A 222 28.35 16.59 -7.40
C THR A 222 29.06 16.82 -8.74
N ARG A 223 29.39 15.77 -9.49
CA ARG A 223 30.05 15.89 -10.81
C ARG A 223 29.07 16.20 -11.94
N LEU A 224 27.77 15.96 -11.73
CA LEU A 224 26.72 16.24 -12.72
C LEU A 224 26.32 17.73 -12.73
N LEU A 225 26.67 18.49 -11.68
CA LEU A 225 26.47 19.94 -11.62
C LEU A 225 27.55 20.68 -12.43
N LYS A 226 27.12 21.64 -13.24
CA LYS A 226 27.97 22.35 -14.21
C LYS A 226 28.97 23.29 -13.56
N THR A 227 28.53 24.09 -12.58
CA THR A 227 29.36 25.13 -11.96
C THR A 227 29.90 24.69 -10.61
N GLU A 228 31.05 25.24 -10.19
CA GLU A 228 31.58 24.97 -8.85
C GLU A 228 30.70 25.62 -7.75
N GLY A 229 30.04 26.74 -8.05
CA GLY A 229 29.07 27.37 -7.15
C GLY A 229 27.92 26.42 -6.81
N ASP A 230 27.33 25.77 -7.80
CA ASP A 230 26.27 24.78 -7.58
C ASP A 230 26.76 23.60 -6.73
N ARG A 231 28.00 23.15 -6.93
CA ARG A 231 28.59 22.08 -6.13
C ARG A 231 28.76 22.48 -4.67
N GLU A 232 29.14 23.73 -4.40
CA GLU A 232 29.21 24.26 -3.04
C GLU A 232 27.83 24.32 -2.38
N VAL A 233 26.82 24.80 -3.11
CA VAL A 233 25.43 24.82 -2.64
C VAL A 233 24.94 23.41 -2.33
N PHE A 234 25.20 22.44 -3.22
CA PHE A 234 24.84 21.04 -2.99
C PHE A 234 25.54 20.45 -1.77
N ARG A 235 26.85 20.69 -1.61
CA ARG A 235 27.61 20.24 -0.44
C ARG A 235 27.03 20.83 0.84
N SER A 236 26.72 22.12 0.85
CA SER A 236 26.09 22.81 1.98
C SER A 236 24.72 22.22 2.34
N LEU A 237 23.87 21.93 1.33
CA LEU A 237 22.59 21.25 1.54
C LEU A 237 22.75 19.86 2.15
N GLY A 238 23.75 19.09 1.69
CA GLY A 238 24.09 17.80 2.25
C GLY A 238 24.39 17.89 3.75
N TRP A 239 25.24 18.84 4.15
CA TRP A 239 25.55 19.08 5.56
C TRP A 239 24.35 19.53 6.39
N GLU A 240 23.52 20.43 5.84
CA GLU A 240 22.35 20.97 6.53
C GLU A 240 21.25 19.91 6.76
N LEU A 241 21.03 19.03 5.78
CA LEU A 241 19.85 18.17 5.74
C LEU A 241 20.12 16.69 6.02
N ALA A 242 21.35 16.18 5.84
CA ALA A 242 21.63 14.74 5.94
C ALA A 242 21.28 14.11 7.30
N ASN A 243 21.30 14.90 8.38
CA ASN A 243 20.98 14.42 9.74
C ASN A 243 19.56 14.75 10.18
N LYS A 244 18.76 15.45 9.35
CA LYS A 244 17.37 15.75 9.71
C LYS A 244 16.53 14.48 9.55
N PRO A 245 15.59 14.20 10.48
CA PRO A 245 14.70 13.05 10.32
C PRO A 245 13.85 13.24 9.06
N ARG A 246 13.60 12.14 8.34
CA ARG A 246 12.71 12.11 7.18
C ARG A 246 11.36 12.75 7.56
N PRO A 247 10.80 13.66 6.74
CA PRO A 247 9.49 14.24 6.99
C PRO A 247 8.41 13.16 7.20
N ARG A 248 7.50 13.43 8.13
CA ARG A 248 6.40 12.51 8.45
C ARG A 248 5.52 12.32 7.23
N ARG A 249 5.08 11.08 6.98
CA ARG A 249 4.27 10.74 5.81
C ARG A 249 2.89 11.38 5.94
N PRO A 250 2.37 12.11 4.94
CA PRO A 250 0.99 12.55 4.95
C PRO A 250 0.06 11.33 4.79
N CYS A 251 -1.06 11.34 5.50
CA CYS A 251 -2.01 10.24 5.46
C CYS A 251 -2.74 10.22 4.09
N PRO A 252 -2.78 9.08 3.37
CA PRO A 252 -3.42 8.97 2.06
C PRO A 252 -4.94 9.25 2.02
N CYS A 253 -5.61 9.40 3.16
CA CYS A 253 -7.04 9.67 3.24
C CYS A 253 -7.43 11.10 2.81
N GLY A 254 -6.45 11.98 2.55
CA GLY A 254 -6.69 13.37 2.17
C GLY A 254 -6.95 14.32 3.35
N SER A 255 -6.75 13.86 4.59
CA SER A 255 -6.95 14.71 5.79
C SER A 255 -5.83 15.72 6.05
N ALA A 256 -4.77 15.74 5.24
CA ALA A 256 -3.53 16.49 5.42
C ALA A 256 -2.77 16.22 6.75
N ARG A 257 -3.29 15.35 7.63
CA ARG A 257 -2.61 14.94 8.86
C ARG A 257 -1.47 13.96 8.57
N PRO A 258 -0.41 13.94 9.40
CA PRO A 258 0.57 12.85 9.39
C PRO A 258 -0.10 11.49 9.58
N LEU A 259 0.46 10.46 8.95
CA LEU A 259 -0.06 9.09 8.97
C LEU A 259 -0.15 8.54 10.40
N GLU A 260 0.85 8.82 11.24
CA GLU A 260 0.89 8.34 12.63
C GLU A 260 -0.13 9.04 13.54
N ASP A 261 -0.60 10.23 13.15
CA ASP A 261 -1.66 10.98 13.84
C ASP A 261 -3.05 10.69 13.24
N CYS A 262 -3.13 9.71 12.31
CA CYS A 262 -4.34 9.38 11.58
C CYS A 262 -4.49 7.85 11.46
N HIS A 263 -4.39 7.26 10.27
CA HIS A 263 -4.75 5.86 10.06
C HIS A 263 -3.73 4.84 10.59
N ALA A 264 -2.51 5.25 11.00
CA ALA A 264 -1.55 4.36 11.64
C ALA A 264 -1.70 4.25 13.17
N GLN A 265 -2.72 4.89 13.73
CA GLN A 265 -3.18 4.67 15.10
C GLN A 265 -3.76 3.25 15.26
N ALA A 266 -3.88 2.79 16.51
CA ALA A 266 -4.40 1.46 16.81
C ALA A 266 -5.89 1.30 16.46
N GLU A 267 -6.65 2.41 16.50
CA GLU A 267 -8.09 2.41 16.24
C GLU A 267 -8.38 2.64 14.75
N ALA A 268 -9.18 1.75 14.17
CA ALA A 268 -9.65 1.89 12.80
C ALA A 268 -10.55 3.13 12.69
N GLN A 269 -10.31 3.94 11.67
CA GLN A 269 -11.04 5.18 11.44
C GLN A 269 -12.31 4.89 10.63
N PRO A 270 -13.41 5.62 10.83
CA PRO A 270 -14.60 5.45 10.01
C PRO A 270 -14.33 5.87 8.56
N TYR A 271 -14.85 5.10 7.59
CA TYR A 271 -14.73 5.46 6.18
C TYR A 271 -15.48 6.78 5.88
N PRO A 272 -14.88 7.75 5.16
CA PRO A 272 -15.48 9.06 4.93
C PRO A 272 -16.87 8.99 4.30
N GLY A 273 -17.82 9.78 4.82
CA GLY A 273 -19.21 9.76 4.36
C GLY A 273 -19.43 10.40 2.99
N ASP A 274 -18.57 11.33 2.58
CA ASP A 274 -18.63 12.10 1.34
C ASP A 274 -17.95 11.41 0.15
N VAL A 275 -17.23 10.31 0.38
CA VAL A 275 -16.51 9.53 -0.64
C VAL A 275 -17.39 8.38 -1.17
N ILE A 276 -17.14 7.90 -2.39
CA ILE A 276 -17.85 6.73 -2.95
C ILE A 276 -17.72 5.53 -2.00
N CYS A 277 -18.85 4.86 -1.79
CA CYS A 277 -18.97 3.69 -0.93
C CYS A 277 -18.19 2.48 -1.50
N PRO A 278 -17.35 1.79 -0.70
CA PRO A 278 -16.57 0.63 -1.18
C PRO A 278 -17.42 -0.57 -1.61
N CYS A 279 -18.68 -0.65 -1.19
CA CYS A 279 -19.57 -1.77 -1.54
C CYS A 279 -19.95 -1.86 -3.02
N GLY A 280 -19.55 -0.89 -3.84
CA GLY A 280 -19.80 -0.90 -5.28
C GLY A 280 -21.08 -0.28 -5.76
N ALA A 281 -21.98 0.16 -4.88
CA ALA A 281 -23.24 0.76 -5.33
C ALA A 281 -23.09 2.09 -6.10
N MET A 282 -21.86 2.61 -6.29
CA MET A 282 -21.54 3.90 -6.92
C MET A 282 -22.34 5.06 -6.31
N LYS A 283 -22.59 4.96 -5.00
CA LYS A 283 -23.24 5.97 -4.18
C LYS A 283 -22.22 6.47 -3.16
N ILE A 284 -22.31 7.73 -2.77
CA ILE A 284 -21.52 8.24 -1.65
C ILE A 284 -21.83 7.44 -0.38
N HIS A 285 -20.83 7.20 0.46
CA HIS A 285 -20.90 6.30 1.61
C HIS A 285 -22.05 6.65 2.56
N ALA A 286 -22.23 7.95 2.86
CA ALA A 286 -23.33 8.48 3.69
C ALA A 286 -24.74 8.19 3.14
N GLN A 287 -24.85 7.93 1.84
CA GLN A 287 -26.10 7.58 1.17
C GLN A 287 -26.22 6.08 0.87
N CYS A 288 -25.24 5.28 1.29
CA CYS A 288 -25.14 3.86 0.99
C CYS A 288 -24.99 3.04 2.27
N CYS A 289 -23.83 2.41 2.52
CA CYS A 289 -23.64 1.50 3.65
C CYS A 289 -23.85 2.18 5.01
N VAL A 290 -23.60 3.48 5.17
CA VAL A 290 -23.92 4.20 6.43
C VAL A 290 -25.39 4.14 6.80
N LYS A 291 -26.29 4.06 5.80
CA LYS A 291 -27.74 3.96 6.02
C LYS A 291 -28.20 2.53 6.32
N ARG A 292 -27.35 1.53 6.07
CA ARG A 292 -27.66 0.14 6.40
C ARG A 292 -27.48 -0.04 7.90
N LYS A 293 -28.39 -0.77 8.54
CA LYS A 293 -28.38 -0.93 10.00
C LYS A 293 -27.33 -1.93 10.47
N ASP A 294 -26.86 -2.80 9.59
CA ASP A 294 -26.12 -4.02 9.91
C ASP A 294 -24.62 -3.95 9.62
N MET A 295 -24.13 -2.90 8.94
CA MET A 295 -22.72 -2.80 8.54
C MET A 295 -22.24 -1.36 8.41
N TYR A 296 -20.94 -1.16 8.63
CA TYR A 296 -20.25 0.09 8.32
C TYR A 296 -18.82 -0.21 7.86
N TRP A 297 -18.21 0.74 7.15
CA TRP A 297 -16.84 0.61 6.67
C TRP A 297 -15.89 1.36 7.60
N VAL A 298 -14.77 0.71 7.90
CA VAL A 298 -13.62 1.33 8.58
C VAL A 298 -12.39 1.25 7.71
N GLU A 299 -11.44 2.13 7.99
CA GLU A 299 -10.15 2.20 7.36
C GLU A 299 -9.04 2.10 8.39
N GLN A 300 -8.01 1.34 8.07
CA GLN A 300 -6.83 1.22 8.90
C GLN A 300 -5.59 1.16 8.03
N TRP A 301 -4.49 1.72 8.51
CA TRP A 301 -3.21 1.55 7.85
C TRP A 301 -2.65 0.14 8.08
N ASP A 302 -2.43 -0.61 7.01
CA ASP A 302 -1.64 -1.83 7.07
C ASP A 302 -0.15 -1.50 6.91
N ARG A 303 0.59 -1.58 8.03
CA ARG A 303 2.04 -1.36 8.07
C ARG A 303 2.82 -2.33 7.19
N ARG A 304 2.33 -3.55 6.98
CA ARG A 304 3.03 -4.57 6.18
C ARG A 304 2.85 -4.33 4.69
N ALA A 305 1.63 -4.00 4.27
CA ALA A 305 1.33 -3.70 2.87
C ALA A 305 1.61 -2.24 2.48
N ASP A 306 1.98 -1.39 3.45
CA ASP A 306 2.25 0.03 3.29
C ASP A 306 1.11 0.80 2.60
N ARG A 307 -0.13 0.53 3.03
CA ARG A 307 -1.34 1.13 2.44
C ARG A 307 -2.54 1.18 3.37
N LEU A 308 -3.55 1.97 2.99
CA LEU A 308 -4.87 1.92 3.62
C LEU A 308 -5.60 0.63 3.25
N GLN A 309 -6.07 -0.09 4.26
CA GLN A 309 -7.01 -1.18 4.13
C GLN A 309 -8.41 -0.73 4.54
N ARG A 310 -9.41 -1.33 3.91
CA ARG A 310 -10.82 -1.09 4.19
C ARG A 310 -11.42 -2.39 4.64
N GLU A 311 -12.17 -2.34 5.73
CA GLU A 311 -12.86 -3.50 6.27
C GLU A 311 -14.33 -3.16 6.45
N CYS A 312 -15.19 -4.06 6.00
CA CYS A 312 -16.62 -3.99 6.30
C CYS A 312 -16.83 -4.69 7.63
N VAL A 313 -17.15 -3.92 8.66
CA VAL A 313 -17.43 -4.44 9.99
C VAL A 313 -18.93 -4.48 10.21
N PRO A 314 -19.46 -5.58 10.79
CA PRO A 314 -20.85 -5.62 11.18
C PRO A 314 -21.10 -4.54 12.23
N ARG A 315 -22.22 -3.82 12.09
CA ARG A 315 -22.68 -2.88 13.10
C ARG A 315 -23.25 -3.71 14.24
N VAL A 316 -22.36 -4.10 15.14
CA VAL A 316 -22.76 -4.64 16.42
C VAL A 316 -23.34 -3.47 17.19
N ASP A 317 -24.67 -3.39 17.29
CA ASP A 317 -25.32 -2.41 18.15
C ASP A 317 -24.84 -2.68 19.58
N THR A 318 -23.78 -1.98 19.97
CA THR A 318 -23.19 -2.04 21.30
C THR A 318 -24.21 -1.75 22.40
N PRO A 319 -25.27 -0.92 22.23
CA PRO A 319 -26.32 -0.82 23.23
C PRO A 319 -27.01 -2.16 23.49
N LEU A 320 -27.36 -2.92 22.46
CA LEU A 320 -28.00 -4.23 22.65
C LEU A 320 -27.04 -5.25 23.26
N ILE A 321 -25.74 -5.17 22.97
CA ILE A 321 -24.77 -6.06 23.64
C ILE A 321 -24.53 -5.63 25.08
N HIS A 322 -24.38 -4.35 25.38
CA HIS A 322 -24.18 -3.86 26.74
C HIS A 322 -25.44 -3.97 27.59
N GLU A 323 -26.63 -3.72 27.05
CA GLU A 323 -27.92 -3.97 27.70
C GLU A 323 -28.20 -5.46 27.81
N ALA A 324 -27.92 -6.28 26.79
CA ALA A 324 -28.04 -7.72 26.94
C ALA A 324 -27.01 -8.26 27.95
N ILE A 325 -25.78 -7.74 28.00
CA ILE A 325 -24.79 -8.11 29.02
C ILE A 325 -25.24 -7.62 30.40
N ALA A 326 -25.73 -6.39 30.54
CA ALA A 326 -26.21 -5.84 31.80
C ALA A 326 -27.45 -6.61 32.29
N ALA A 327 -28.44 -6.85 31.42
CA ALA A 327 -29.60 -7.69 31.69
C ALA A 327 -29.18 -9.12 32.05
N LYS A 328 -28.15 -9.68 31.39
CA LYS A 328 -27.56 -11.00 31.71
C LYS A 328 -26.79 -11.04 33.03
N LEU A 329 -26.27 -9.90 33.49
CA LEU A 329 -25.58 -9.77 34.78
C LEU A 329 -26.56 -9.53 35.92
N SER A 330 -27.79 -9.07 35.65
CA SER A 330 -28.88 -8.94 36.62
C SER A 330 -29.78 -10.18 36.74
N MET A 331 -29.55 -11.24 35.96
CA MET A 331 -30.33 -12.49 36.06
C MET A 331 -30.05 -13.22 37.38
N SER A 332 -31.09 -13.80 37.96
CA SER A 332 -30.94 -14.73 39.09
C SER A 332 -30.14 -15.98 38.69
N GLY A 333 -29.64 -16.74 39.67
CA GLY A 333 -28.83 -17.94 39.43
C GLY A 333 -29.50 -18.97 38.52
N ASP A 334 -30.82 -19.16 38.67
CA ASP A 334 -31.60 -20.15 37.94
C ASP A 334 -31.90 -19.70 36.50
N GLU A 335 -32.26 -18.42 36.31
CA GLU A 335 -32.44 -17.84 34.98
C GLU A 335 -31.15 -17.89 34.16
N ARG A 336 -30.01 -17.63 34.82
CA ARG A 336 -28.69 -17.73 34.19
C ARG A 336 -28.37 -19.16 33.75
N GLN A 337 -28.71 -20.16 34.56
CA GLN A 337 -28.53 -21.57 34.19
C GLN A 337 -29.44 -21.98 33.02
N ALA A 338 -30.71 -21.57 33.04
CA ALA A 338 -31.66 -21.85 31.96
C ALA A 338 -31.19 -21.24 30.63
N PHE A 339 -30.73 -19.99 30.66
CA PHE A 339 -30.17 -19.31 29.50
C PHE A 339 -28.91 -20.01 28.97
N LEU A 340 -27.99 -20.42 29.85
CA LEU A 340 -26.78 -21.14 29.43
C LEU A 340 -27.11 -22.46 28.72
N ARG A 341 -28.13 -23.20 29.19
CA ARG A 341 -28.60 -24.42 28.51
C ARG A 341 -29.15 -24.10 27.12
N GLN A 342 -30.01 -23.09 27.01
CA GLN A 342 -30.57 -22.68 25.72
C GLN A 342 -29.50 -22.20 24.73
N HIS A 343 -28.47 -21.50 25.22
CA HIS A 343 -27.37 -21.02 24.39
C HIS A 343 -26.43 -22.16 23.94
N LEU A 344 -26.17 -23.14 24.81
CA LEU A 344 -25.45 -24.36 24.45
C LEU A 344 -26.21 -25.14 23.37
N ASP A 345 -27.53 -25.29 23.52
CA ASP A 345 -28.36 -25.96 22.52
C ASP A 345 -28.35 -25.22 21.18
N TRP A 346 -28.37 -23.88 21.19
CA TRP A 346 -28.25 -23.08 19.98
C TRP A 346 -26.88 -23.26 19.30
N ASN A 347 -25.78 -23.20 20.06
CA ASN A 347 -24.43 -23.42 19.54
C ASN A 347 -24.29 -24.83 18.95
N HIS A 348 -24.83 -25.86 19.61
CA HIS A 348 -24.83 -27.23 19.10
C HIS A 348 -25.59 -27.34 17.77
N ARG A 349 -26.76 -26.72 17.65
CA ARG A 349 -27.52 -26.69 16.39
C ARG A 349 -26.72 -26.00 15.28
N MET A 350 -26.18 -24.81 15.55
CA MET A 350 -25.37 -24.07 14.59
C MET A 350 -24.15 -24.87 14.10
N LEU A 351 -23.41 -25.50 15.02
CA LEU A 351 -22.24 -26.31 14.66
C LEU A 351 -22.62 -27.54 13.82
N LYS A 352 -23.75 -28.20 14.14
CA LYS A 352 -24.27 -29.30 13.33
C LYS A 352 -24.68 -28.85 11.93
N ASP A 353 -25.31 -27.68 11.79
CA ASP A 353 -25.73 -27.14 10.50
C ASP A 353 -24.53 -26.72 9.63
N LEU A 354 -23.51 -26.12 10.24
CA LEU A 354 -22.25 -25.79 9.57
C LEU A 354 -21.50 -27.04 9.10
N ALA A 355 -21.47 -28.10 9.91
CA ALA A 355 -20.88 -29.38 9.51
C ALA A 355 -21.68 -30.06 8.39
N LYS A 356 -23.01 -30.10 8.52
CA LYS A 356 -23.91 -30.70 7.51
C LYS A 356 -23.82 -29.97 6.16
N SER A 357 -23.58 -28.66 6.18
CA SER A 357 -23.38 -27.85 4.97
C SER A 357 -21.94 -27.89 4.43
N GLY A 358 -21.04 -28.67 5.02
CA GLY A 358 -19.65 -28.82 4.57
C GLY A 358 -18.77 -27.59 4.81
N ARG A 359 -19.22 -26.64 5.65
CA ARG A 359 -18.47 -25.41 5.94
C ARG A 359 -17.41 -25.58 7.02
N ILE A 360 -17.56 -26.60 7.87
CA ILE A 360 -16.57 -26.98 8.88
C ILE A 360 -16.43 -28.50 8.93
N ASP A 361 -15.28 -28.95 9.41
CA ASP A 361 -15.00 -30.37 9.60
C ASP A 361 -15.96 -31.00 10.65
N PRO A 362 -16.57 -32.17 10.38
CA PRO A 362 -17.47 -32.84 11.33
C PRO A 362 -16.83 -33.17 12.69
N ALA A 363 -15.54 -33.50 12.73
CA ALA A 363 -14.82 -33.75 13.98
C ALA A 363 -14.61 -32.45 14.77
N TYR A 364 -14.40 -31.31 14.08
CA TYR A 364 -14.38 -29.99 14.73
C TYR A 364 -15.74 -29.63 15.33
N ALA A 365 -16.84 -29.89 14.61
CA ALA A 365 -18.19 -29.69 15.13
C ALA A 365 -18.50 -30.59 16.33
N ALA A 366 -18.09 -31.86 16.27
CA ALA A 366 -18.23 -32.81 17.38
C ALA A 366 -17.43 -32.37 18.61
N ALA A 367 -16.17 -31.96 18.42
CA ALA A 367 -15.34 -31.41 19.49
C ALA A 367 -15.96 -30.14 20.10
N GLY A 368 -16.47 -29.23 19.26
CA GLY A 368 -17.17 -28.02 19.70
C GLY A 368 -18.45 -28.29 20.51
N CYS A 369 -19.11 -29.43 20.31
CA CYS A 369 -20.25 -29.86 21.12
C CYS A 369 -19.85 -30.53 22.45
N LEU A 370 -18.64 -31.09 22.53
CA LEU A 370 -18.12 -31.76 23.74
C LEU A 370 -17.46 -30.78 24.70
N VAL A 371 -16.85 -29.72 24.18
CA VAL A 371 -16.26 -28.66 24.99
C VAL A 371 -17.39 -27.75 25.47
N GLN A 372 -17.77 -27.87 26.74
CA GLN A 372 -18.51 -26.80 27.41
C GLN A 372 -17.60 -25.57 27.44
N PHE A 373 -17.75 -24.69 26.44
CA PHE A 373 -17.26 -23.33 26.54
C PHE A 373 -18.07 -22.67 27.66
N GLN A 374 -17.62 -22.82 28.91
CA GLN A 374 -17.94 -21.86 29.95
C GLN A 374 -17.46 -20.51 29.37
N PRO A 375 -18.36 -19.59 29.01
CA PRO A 375 -17.92 -18.31 28.48
C PRO A 375 -17.00 -17.70 29.54
N ILE A 376 -15.76 -17.38 29.17
CA ILE A 376 -14.74 -16.91 30.11
C ILE A 376 -15.18 -15.54 30.63
N TRP A 377 -15.99 -15.54 31.68
CA TRP A 377 -16.31 -14.40 32.53
C TRP A 377 -15.65 -14.62 33.88
N CYS A 378 -14.33 -14.83 33.88
CA CYS A 378 -13.52 -14.75 35.09
C CYS A 378 -12.70 -13.45 35.06
N VAL A 379 -13.38 -12.31 35.15
CA VAL A 379 -12.76 -11.09 35.66
C VAL A 379 -13.09 -11.04 37.15
N ARG A 380 -12.18 -11.56 37.98
CA ARG A 380 -12.32 -11.49 39.44
C ARG A 380 -11.80 -10.12 39.89
N PHE A 381 -12.69 -9.16 40.10
CA PHE A 381 -12.33 -7.91 40.77
C PHE A 381 -12.17 -8.19 42.26
N ARG A 382 -10.94 -8.07 42.77
CA ARG A 382 -10.68 -8.04 44.22
C ARG A 382 -10.72 -6.58 44.65
N LEU A 383 -11.86 -6.13 45.17
CA LEU A 383 -11.94 -4.85 45.86
C LEU A 383 -11.52 -5.11 47.32
N SER A 384 -10.31 -4.68 47.69
CA SER A 384 -9.96 -4.52 49.10
C SER A 384 -10.23 -3.07 49.49
N TRP A 385 -11.14 -2.88 50.43
CA TRP A 385 -11.30 -1.60 51.11
C TRP A 385 -10.15 -1.43 52.09
N SER A 386 -9.40 -0.33 51.98
CA SER A 386 -8.60 0.19 53.10
C SER A 386 -8.98 1.65 53.31
N GLU A 387 -9.34 1.98 54.54
CA GLU A 387 -9.48 3.33 55.04
C GLU A 387 -8.12 4.02 54.97
N ASN A 388 -7.79 4.63 53.82
CA ASN A 388 -7.04 5.87 53.67
C ASN A 388 -6.66 6.12 52.20
N ASN A 389 -7.06 7.30 51.73
CA ASN A 389 -6.72 8.00 50.48
C ASN A 389 -5.54 7.49 49.62
N ARG A 390 -5.84 6.98 48.41
CA ARG A 390 -5.38 7.44 47.07
C ARG A 390 -5.67 6.37 46.01
N LYS A 391 -6.42 6.73 44.96
CA LYS A 391 -6.77 5.84 43.84
C LYS A 391 -5.52 5.49 43.03
N THR A 392 -5.09 4.22 43.07
CA THR A 392 -4.27 3.62 42.02
C THR A 392 -4.89 2.28 41.59
N VAL A 393 -5.31 2.20 40.33
CA VAL A 393 -5.80 0.95 39.72
C VAL A 393 -4.59 0.23 39.13
N ARG A 394 -4.13 -0.86 39.74
CA ARG A 394 -3.18 -1.79 39.09
C ARG A 394 -3.96 -2.93 38.43
N ARG A 395 -3.87 -3.03 37.11
CA ARG A 395 -4.36 -4.18 36.33
C ARG A 395 -3.28 -5.26 36.35
N GLY A 396 -3.56 -6.41 36.96
CA GLY A 396 -2.75 -7.62 36.86
C GLY A 396 -3.53 -8.72 36.14
N PHE A 397 -2.94 -9.28 35.07
CA PHE A 397 -3.45 -10.47 34.39
C PHE A 397 -2.71 -11.70 34.93
N THR A 398 -3.44 -12.68 35.45
CA THR A 398 -2.90 -14.04 35.71
C THR A 398 -3.73 -15.06 34.93
N PRO A 399 -3.15 -15.80 33.98
CA PRO A 399 -3.90 -16.79 33.20
C PRO A 399 -4.26 -18.02 34.05
N CYS A 400 -5.48 -18.53 33.82
CA CYS A 400 -6.03 -19.68 34.53
C CYS A 400 -5.33 -20.98 34.09
N ARG A 401 -4.65 -21.67 35.03
CA ARG A 401 -3.87 -22.89 34.77
C ARG A 401 -4.67 -24.07 34.19
N ARG A 402 -6.01 -24.09 34.33
CA ARG A 402 -6.90 -25.20 33.89
C ARG A 402 -7.11 -25.30 32.38
N LEU A 403 -6.99 -24.19 31.64
CA LEU A 403 -7.12 -24.18 30.18
C LEU A 403 -5.88 -24.76 29.48
N ASN A 404 -4.71 -24.61 30.11
CA ASN A 404 -3.44 -25.08 29.57
C ASN A 404 -3.32 -26.62 29.62
N SER A 405 -4.00 -27.29 30.56
CA SER A 405 -4.03 -28.75 30.67
C SER A 405 -4.93 -29.43 29.64
N ILE A 406 -6.06 -28.81 29.27
CA ILE A 406 -7.01 -29.38 28.28
C ILE A 406 -6.43 -29.28 26.87
N MET A 407 -5.79 -28.15 26.53
CA MET A 407 -5.11 -27.96 25.24
C MET A 407 -3.94 -28.93 25.03
N ARG A 408 -3.22 -29.31 26.11
CA ARG A 408 -2.13 -30.30 26.03
C ARG A 408 -2.62 -31.73 25.79
N TYR A 409 -3.84 -32.07 26.20
CA TYR A 409 -4.40 -33.40 26.06
C TYR A 409 -4.99 -33.66 24.66
N VAL A 410 -5.49 -32.60 24.00
CA VAL A 410 -6.08 -32.69 22.64
C VAL A 410 -5.02 -32.59 21.53
N PHE A 411 -3.89 -31.90 21.77
CA PHE A 411 -2.93 -31.58 20.71
C PHE A 411 -1.56 -32.25 20.81
N GLY A 412 -1.36 -33.27 21.64
CA GLY A 412 -0.13 -34.07 21.64
C GLY A 412 1.14 -33.25 21.90
N THR A 413 1.58 -33.22 23.15
CA THR A 413 2.77 -32.47 23.56
C THR A 413 4.07 -32.91 22.86
N ARG A 414 4.83 -31.93 22.36
CA ARG A 414 6.28 -31.87 22.60
C ARG A 414 6.68 -30.47 23.08
N PRO A 415 7.16 -30.32 24.32
CA PRO A 415 7.94 -29.17 24.73
C PRO A 415 9.42 -29.56 24.78
N LEU A 416 10.28 -28.78 24.13
CA LEU A 416 11.68 -28.68 24.54
C LEU A 416 11.88 -27.24 25.03
N MET A 417 11.93 -27.09 26.35
CA MET A 417 12.61 -25.98 27.01
C MET A 417 13.76 -26.58 27.80
N PHE A 418 14.98 -26.12 27.53
CA PHE A 418 16.01 -26.01 28.55
C PHE A 418 16.64 -24.63 28.41
N THR A 419 16.48 -23.82 29.46
CA THR A 419 17.38 -22.73 29.80
C THR A 419 18.21 -23.19 30.99
N LEU A 420 19.53 -23.22 30.83
CA LEU A 420 20.48 -23.05 31.92
C LEU A 420 21.58 -22.09 31.45
N LEU A 421 21.93 -21.18 32.36
CA LEU A 421 22.90 -20.08 32.30
C LEU A 421 24.37 -20.56 32.16
N PRO A 422 25.36 -19.66 31.99
CA PRO A 422 26.61 -19.93 31.29
C PRO A 422 27.73 -20.43 32.21
N ARG A 423 28.73 -21.09 31.62
CA ARG A 423 30.11 -21.13 32.14
C ARG A 423 31.11 -21.47 31.03
N SER A 424 32.20 -20.72 31.04
CA SER A 424 33.45 -20.89 30.29
C SER A 424 34.10 -22.26 30.51
N THR A 425 34.79 -22.81 29.51
CA THR A 425 36.26 -23.04 29.48
C THR A 425 36.71 -23.68 28.16
N ALA A 426 38.01 -23.57 27.91
CA ALA A 426 38.73 -23.81 26.66
C ALA A 426 38.95 -25.28 26.25
N ALA A 427 39.38 -25.41 24.99
CA ALA A 427 40.33 -26.39 24.42
C ALA A 427 39.92 -27.87 24.27
N GLY A 428 40.22 -28.42 23.08
CA GLY A 428 40.33 -29.87 22.86
C GLY A 428 40.17 -30.30 21.39
N GLN A 429 41.28 -30.51 20.68
CA GLN A 429 41.39 -31.05 19.32
C GLN A 429 41.10 -32.56 19.23
N GLN A 430 40.73 -33.02 18.02
CA GLN A 430 41.20 -34.22 17.26
C GLN A 430 40.03 -34.87 16.48
N LEU A 431 40.00 -34.78 15.14
CA LEU A 431 40.63 -35.68 14.14
C LEU A 431 40.11 -37.12 14.16
N LEU A 432 39.35 -37.49 13.13
CA LEU A 432 39.45 -38.79 12.44
C LEU A 432 38.87 -38.67 11.01
N LYS A 433 39.45 -39.48 10.12
CA LYS A 433 39.56 -39.34 8.66
C LYS A 433 38.62 -40.30 7.90
N MET A 434 38.05 -39.81 6.78
CA MET A 434 37.83 -40.47 5.46
C MET A 434 36.92 -41.73 5.34
N PRO A 435 36.47 -42.20 4.14
CA PRO A 435 36.75 -41.74 2.75
C PRO A 435 35.52 -41.53 1.82
N PRO A 436 35.73 -41.11 0.54
CA PRO A 436 34.70 -40.75 -0.44
C PRO A 436 34.49 -41.82 -1.55
N ARG A 437 33.34 -41.77 -2.25
CA ARG A 437 33.11 -42.39 -3.58
C ARG A 437 32.08 -41.56 -4.39
N LEU A 438 32.53 -40.98 -5.52
CA LEU A 438 32.28 -41.35 -6.94
C LEU A 438 30.86 -40.99 -7.44
N VAL A 439 30.70 -39.89 -8.20
CA VAL A 439 30.80 -39.74 -9.67
C VAL A 439 29.57 -40.27 -10.43
N HIS A 440 28.76 -39.35 -11.01
CA HIS A 440 28.61 -39.23 -12.46
C HIS A 440 27.70 -38.06 -12.93
N ARG A 441 28.19 -37.39 -14.00
CA ARG A 441 27.50 -36.72 -15.13
C ARG A 441 26.62 -35.49 -14.81
N GLY A 442 26.80 -34.31 -15.38
CA GLY A 442 27.51 -33.89 -16.59
C GLY A 442 26.50 -33.32 -17.60
N ALA A 443 26.34 -32.00 -17.63
CA ALA A 443 25.79 -31.27 -18.77
C ALA A 443 26.41 -29.87 -18.80
N ARG A 444 27.26 -29.64 -19.80
CA ARG A 444 27.90 -28.35 -20.09
C ARG A 444 26.91 -27.49 -20.87
N TYR A 445 26.73 -26.25 -20.44
CA TYR A 445 26.06 -25.20 -21.20
C TYR A 445 27.16 -24.34 -21.87
N THR A 446 27.16 -24.27 -23.19
CA THR A 446 28.02 -23.36 -23.97
C THR A 446 27.24 -22.10 -24.34
N PRO A 447 27.81 -20.89 -24.19
CA PRO A 447 27.20 -19.69 -24.73
C PRO A 447 27.72 -19.42 -26.15
N ASN A 448 26.80 -19.32 -27.11
CA ASN A 448 27.09 -18.87 -28.47
C ASN A 448 27.23 -17.33 -28.46
N ALA A 449 28.46 -16.86 -28.63
CA ALA A 449 28.76 -15.47 -28.97
C ALA A 449 28.74 -15.32 -30.50
N ARG A 450 27.90 -14.44 -31.03
CA ARG A 450 28.05 -13.90 -32.40
C ARG A 450 28.42 -12.42 -32.29
N ARG A 451 29.68 -12.11 -32.62
CA ARG A 451 30.12 -10.78 -33.08
C ARG A 451 29.69 -10.61 -34.55
N PRO A 452 29.28 -9.41 -34.98
CA PRO A 452 29.49 -8.97 -36.35
C PRO A 452 30.77 -8.14 -36.43
N THR A 453 31.63 -8.51 -37.37
CA THR A 453 32.82 -7.79 -37.81
C THR A 453 32.44 -6.54 -38.61
N ALA A 454 33.22 -5.49 -38.42
CA ALA A 454 33.30 -4.31 -39.28
C ALA A 454 34.17 -4.62 -40.52
N GLU A 455 34.12 -3.69 -41.49
CA GLU A 455 34.97 -3.51 -42.69
C GLU A 455 34.51 -4.10 -44.04
N SER A 456 33.96 -3.21 -44.87
CA SER A 456 34.49 -2.84 -46.21
C SER A 456 33.67 -1.64 -46.74
N LEU A 457 34.21 -0.41 -46.69
CA LEU A 457 34.85 0.32 -47.80
C LEU A 457 33.95 0.61 -49.02
N ARG A 458 33.72 1.93 -49.25
CA ARG A 458 33.90 2.70 -50.51
C ARG A 458 33.13 2.22 -51.76
N GLU A 459 32.51 3.02 -52.60
CA GLU A 459 32.74 4.36 -53.17
C GLU A 459 31.47 4.70 -53.97
N GLY A 460 31.19 5.97 -54.26
CA GLY A 460 30.08 6.30 -55.18
C GLY A 460 29.64 7.75 -55.16
N THR A 461 30.53 8.66 -55.54
CA THR A 461 30.18 9.97 -56.11
C THR A 461 29.58 9.79 -57.51
N THR A 462 28.35 10.26 -57.71
CA THR A 462 27.87 11.14 -58.80
C THR A 462 26.45 11.56 -58.48
#